data_AF-A0AB33T3U7-F1
#
_entry.id   AF-A0AB33T3U7-F1
#
_cell.length_a   1.000
_cell.length_b   1.000
_cell.length_c   1.000
_cell.angle_alpha   90.00
_cell.angle_beta   90.00
_cell.angle_gamma   90.00
#
_symmetry.space_group_name_H-M   'P 1'
#
loop_
_entity.id
_entity.type
_entity.pdbx_description
1 polymer ?
#
loop_
_entity_poly.entity_id
_entity_poly.type
_entity_poly.pdbx_seq_one_letter_code
_entity_poly.pdbx_strand_id
1 'polypeptide(L)'
;MSAETLAAVEAALRAHIADVDGANHVLTDWFIGYGTMSHDPDVDSGIGYTNAYLTSDTSPQGVIGVAHIALSILSGDLDSRD
;
A
#
# COMPACT_ATOMS: atom_id res chain seq x y z
N MET A 1 -0.68 6.68 8.97
CA MET A 1 -0.63 5.32 9.57
C MET A 1 0.64 5.23 10.41
N SER A 2 0.59 4.68 11.64
CA SER A 2 1.80 4.56 12.50
C SER A 2 2.59 3.28 12.19
N ALA A 3 3.87 3.24 12.59
CA ALA A 3 4.70 2.04 12.49
C ALA A 3 4.10 0.85 13.26
N GLU A 4 3.45 1.10 14.40
CA GLU A 4 2.76 0.08 15.20
C GLU A 4 1.59 -0.53 14.43
N THR A 5 0.85 0.29 13.67
CA THR A 5 -0.24 -0.20 12.82
C THR A 5 0.29 -1.13 11.74
N LEU A 6 1.42 -0.77 11.12
CA LEU A 6 2.05 -1.58 10.07
C LEU A 6 2.50 -2.94 10.62
N ALA A 7 3.16 -2.95 11.78
CA ALA A 7 3.61 -4.16 12.45
C ALA A 7 2.42 -5.07 12.84
N ALA A 8 1.32 -4.49 13.30
CA ALA A 8 0.10 -5.24 13.62
C ALA A 8 -0.53 -5.90 12.38
N VAL A 9 -0.54 -5.21 11.24
CA VAL A 9 -1.04 -5.78 9.99
C VAL A 9 -0.13 -6.90 9.48
N GLU A 10 1.20 -6.71 9.52
CA GLU A 10 2.14 -7.76 9.15
C GLU A 10 1.95 -9.02 10.01
N ALA A 11 1.79 -8.85 11.33
CA ALA A 11 1.52 -9.95 12.24
C ALA A 11 0.21 -10.68 11.91
N ALA A 12 -0.85 -9.95 11.57
CA ALA A 12 -2.14 -10.53 11.18
C ALA A 12 -2.03 -11.33 9.87
N LEU A 13 -1.30 -10.83 8.88
CA LEU A 13 -1.04 -11.55 7.62
C LEU A 13 -0.24 -12.83 7.87
N ARG A 14 0.82 -12.78 8.69
CA ARG A 14 1.60 -13.97 9.06
C ARG A 14 0.74 -15.01 9.77
N ALA A 15 -0.12 -14.59 10.69
CA ALA A 15 -1.03 -15.49 11.40
C ALA A 15 -2.03 -16.15 10.45
N HIS A 16 -2.58 -15.39 9.50
CA HIS A 16 -3.49 -15.93 8.49
C HIS A 16 -2.82 -16.97 7.59
N ILE A 17 -1.60 -16.70 7.08
CA ILE A 17 -0.83 -17.66 6.28
C ILE A 17 -0.56 -18.94 7.09
N ALA A 18 -0.20 -18.81 8.36
CA ALA A 18 0.04 -19.98 9.22
C ALA A 18 -1.22 -20.82 9.43
N ASP A 19 -2.40 -20.19 9.47
CA ASP A 19 -3.70 -20.86 9.59
C ASP A 19 -4.13 -21.57 8.28
N VAL A 20 -3.91 -20.92 7.12
CA VAL A 20 -4.37 -21.43 5.82
C VAL A 20 -3.36 -22.40 5.18
N ASP A 21 -2.08 -22.05 5.15
CA ASP A 21 -1.03 -22.75 4.41
C ASP A 21 -0.04 -23.49 5.33
N GLY A 22 -0.12 -23.25 6.64
CA GLY A 22 0.72 -23.88 7.66
C GLY A 22 1.99 -23.10 8.01
N ALA A 23 2.53 -23.39 9.20
CA ALA A 23 3.60 -22.61 9.85
C ALA A 23 4.95 -22.55 9.12
N ASN A 24 5.15 -23.36 8.07
CA ASN A 24 6.39 -23.36 7.28
C ASN A 24 6.40 -22.31 6.16
N HIS A 25 5.26 -21.68 5.87
CA HIS A 25 5.17 -20.61 4.88
C HIS A 25 5.59 -19.28 5.49
N VAL A 26 6.31 -18.49 4.71
CA VAL A 26 6.89 -17.23 5.15
C VAL A 26 6.27 -16.10 4.33
N LEU A 27 5.84 -15.04 5.01
CA LEU A 27 5.42 -13.81 4.35
C LEU A 27 6.65 -13.19 3.67
N THR A 28 6.65 -13.16 2.34
CA THR A 28 7.70 -12.59 1.49
C THR A 28 7.29 -11.19 1.03
N ASP A 29 6.76 -11.07 -0.18
CA ASP A 29 6.42 -9.81 -0.82
C ASP A 29 4.95 -9.48 -0.57
N TRP A 30 4.70 -8.34 0.07
CA TRP A 30 3.35 -7.87 0.35
C TRP A 30 3.31 -6.35 0.30
N PHE A 31 2.18 -5.81 -0.15
CA PHE A 31 1.93 -4.38 -0.10
C PHE A 31 0.48 -4.12 0.30
N ILE A 32 0.23 -2.94 0.84
CA ILE A 32 -1.11 -2.44 1.17
C ILE A 32 -1.28 -1.10 0.47
N GLY A 33 -2.32 -1.00 -0.35
CA GLY A 33 -2.81 0.28 -0.85
C GLY A 33 -3.78 0.91 0.16
N TYR A 34 -3.67 2.21 0.39
CA TYR A 34 -4.57 2.96 1.26
C TYR A 34 -4.74 4.39 0.78
N GLY A 35 -5.94 4.95 1.00
CA GLY A 35 -6.20 6.37 0.78
C GLY A 35 -5.69 7.21 1.95
N THR A 36 -5.09 8.35 1.63
CA THR A 36 -4.80 9.41 2.59
C THR A 36 -5.51 10.68 2.18
N MET A 37 -6.02 11.41 3.16
CA MET A 37 -6.63 12.71 2.96
C MET A 37 -5.80 13.75 3.72
N SER A 38 -5.39 14.80 3.03
CA SER A 38 -4.74 15.96 3.64
C SER A 38 -5.71 17.13 3.67
N HIS A 39 -5.67 17.92 4.73
CA HIS A 39 -6.42 19.17 4.82
C HIS A 39 -5.45 20.31 5.11
N ASP A 40 -5.29 21.22 4.15
CA ASP A 40 -4.62 22.50 4.34
C ASP A 40 -5.66 23.56 4.74
N PRO A 41 -5.65 24.04 5.99
CA PRO A 41 -6.65 24.99 6.47
C PRO A 41 -6.52 26.38 5.85
N ASP A 42 -5.41 26.68 5.19
CA ASP A 42 -5.13 28.01 4.62
C ASP A 42 -5.59 28.14 3.15
N VAL A 43 -6.16 27.08 2.57
CA VAL A 43 -6.60 27.03 1.17
C VAL A 43 -8.07 26.62 1.10
N ASP A 44 -8.92 27.41 0.43
CA ASP A 44 -10.38 27.15 0.31
C ASP A 44 -10.74 25.77 -0.29
N SER A 45 -9.81 25.17 -1.05
CA SER A 45 -9.90 23.80 -1.59
C SER A 45 -8.82 22.88 -1.02
N GLY A 46 -8.37 23.10 0.22
CA GLY A 46 -7.22 22.44 0.85
C GLY A 46 -7.38 20.95 1.13
N ILE A 47 -8.45 20.32 0.67
CA ILE A 47 -8.66 18.87 0.79
C ILE A 47 -7.98 18.17 -0.40
N GLY A 48 -6.89 17.46 -0.12
CA GLY A 48 -6.21 16.59 -1.07
C GLY A 48 -6.50 15.11 -0.77
N TYR A 49 -6.65 14.29 -1.80
CA TYR A 49 -6.73 12.84 -1.67
C TYR A 49 -5.58 12.19 -2.43
N THR A 50 -4.84 11.31 -1.75
CA THR A 50 -3.68 10.62 -2.29
C THR A 50 -3.80 9.13 -2.01
N ASN A 51 -3.74 8.31 -3.05
CA ASN A 51 -3.52 6.87 -2.90
C ASN A 51 -2.05 6.65 -2.55
N ALA A 52 -1.82 6.04 -1.39
CA ALA A 52 -0.52 5.70 -0.89
C ALA A 52 -0.38 4.18 -0.79
N TYR A 53 0.86 3.72 -0.77
CA TYR A 53 1.18 2.30 -0.70
C TYR A 53 2.27 2.10 0.36
N LEU A 54 2.16 1.00 1.10
CA LEU A 54 3.15 0.57 2.09
C LEU A 54 3.51 -0.90 1.84
N THR A 55 4.75 -1.24 2.10
CA THR A 55 5.32 -2.60 2.02
C THR A 55 6.28 -2.79 3.19
N SER A 56 6.72 -4.02 3.44
CA SER A 56 7.82 -4.29 4.38
C SER A 56 9.13 -3.64 3.90
N ASP A 57 9.92 -3.13 4.85
CA ASP A 57 11.28 -2.62 4.62
C ASP A 57 12.23 -3.68 4.03
N THR A 58 11.88 -4.96 4.16
CA THR A 58 12.66 -6.10 3.65
C THR A 58 12.15 -6.65 2.31
N SER A 59 11.13 -6.02 1.69
CA SER A 59 10.57 -6.46 0.40
C SER A 59 10.86 -5.46 -0.72
N PRO A 60 12.06 -5.51 -1.32
CA PRO A 60 12.41 -4.68 -2.48
C PRO A 60 11.53 -5.01 -3.71
N GLN A 61 11.01 -6.23 -3.83
CA GLN A 61 10.07 -6.61 -4.89
C GLN A 61 8.67 -6.02 -4.66
N GLY A 62 8.24 -5.86 -3.39
CA GLY A 62 7.00 -5.17 -3.03
C GLY A 62 6.99 -3.71 -3.50
N VAL A 63 8.12 -3.02 -3.42
CA VAL A 63 8.30 -1.66 -3.96
C VAL A 63 8.12 -1.64 -5.49
N ILE A 64 8.67 -2.64 -6.20
CA ILE A 64 8.51 -2.78 -7.66
C ILE A 64 7.06 -3.04 -8.04
N GLY A 65 6.36 -3.91 -7.30
CA GLY A 65 4.93 -4.19 -7.51
C GLY A 65 4.06 -2.95 -7.33
N VAL A 66 4.31 -2.17 -6.28
CA VAL A 66 3.65 -0.88 -6.05
C VAL A 66 3.92 0.10 -7.20
N ALA A 67 5.17 0.22 -7.65
CA ALA A 67 5.53 1.09 -8.77
C ALA A 67 4.81 0.69 -10.06
N HIS A 68 4.67 -0.61 -10.32
CA HIS A 68 3.96 -1.12 -11.49
C HIS A 68 2.46 -0.75 -11.46
N ILE A 69 1.81 -0.86 -10.29
CA ILE A 69 0.41 -0.48 -10.11
C ILE A 69 0.23 1.03 -10.31
N ALA A 70 1.10 1.84 -9.71
CA ALA A 70 1.05 3.29 -9.87
C ALA A 70 1.20 3.71 -11.35
N LEU A 71 2.13 3.07 -12.09
CA LEU A 71 2.30 3.30 -13.52
C LEU A 71 1.09 2.86 -14.33
N SER A 72 0.46 1.73 -13.99
CA SER A 72 -0.75 1.26 -14.68
C SER A 72 -1.94 2.22 -14.49
N ILE A 73 -2.10 2.80 -13.30
CA ILE A 73 -3.14 3.80 -13.02
C ILE A 73 -2.85 5.07 -13.82
N LEU A 74 -1.60 5.55 -13.80
CA LEU A 74 -1.19 6.73 -14.55
C LEU A 74 -1.39 6.54 -16.07
N SER A 75 -1.06 5.37 -16.61
CA SER A 75 -1.33 5.03 -18.01
C SER A 75 -2.83 5.05 -18.32
N GLY A 76 -3.68 4.47 -17.46
CA GLY A 76 -5.13 4.53 -17.64
C GLY A 76 -5.70 5.96 -17.60
N ASP A 77 -5.20 6.81 -16.71
CA ASP A 77 -5.60 8.23 -16.62
C ASP A 77 -5.14 9.05 -17.85
N LEU A 78 -4.02 8.66 -18.47
CA LEU A 78 -3.51 9.27 -19.69
C LEU A 78 -4.28 8.79 -20.93
N ASP A 79 -4.59 7.49 -21.00
CA ASP A 79 -5.31 6.88 -22.13
C ASP A 79 -6.80 7.24 -22.13
N SER A 80 -7.40 7.55 -20.97
CA SER A 80 -8.80 8.01 -20.86
C SER A 80 -9.02 9.50 -21.16
N ARG A 81 -7.97 10.22 -21.56
CA ARG A 81 -8.02 11.64 -21.96
C ARG A 81 -8.16 11.88 -23.47
N ASP A 82 -8.19 10.81 -24.29
CA ASP A 82 -8.58 10.83 -25.71
C ASP A 82 -10.06 10.44 -25.91
#